data_AF-A0A327TIE9-F1
#
_entry.id   AF-A0A327TIE9-F1
#
_cell.length_a   1.000
_cell.length_b   1.000
_cell.length_c   1.000
_cell.angle_alpha   90.00
_cell.angle_beta   90.00
_cell.angle_gamma   90.00
#
_symmetry.space_group_name_H-M   'P 1'
#
loop_
_entity.id
_entity.type
_entity.pdbx_description
1 polymer ?
#
loop_
_entity_poly.entity_id
_entity_poly.type
_entity_poly.pdbx_seq_one_letter_code
_entity_poly.pdbx_strand_id
1 'polypeptide(L)' 'MLRPGGRLLLADLSPRVRRYAAHLGAGTVRGLGPASWYGGPWLPVSMLELREDG' A
#
# COMPACT_ATOMS: atom_id res chain seq x y z
N MET A 1 7.88 1.06 14.65
CA MET A 1 6.55 1.33 15.23
C MET A 1 6.01 2.59 14.61
N LEU A 2 4.74 2.60 14.23
CA LEU A 2 4.05 3.86 13.96
C LEU A 2 3.98 4.65 15.27
N ARG A 3 3.77 5.95 15.17
CA ARG A 3 3.38 6.72 16.35
C ARG A 3 1.87 6.58 16.50
N PRO A 4 1.31 6.66 17.72
CA PRO A 4 -0.15 6.71 17.90
C PRO A 4 -0.78 7.78 17.00
N GLY A 5 -1.82 7.42 16.26
CA GLY A 5 -2.46 8.29 15.24
C GLY A 5 -1.66 8.45 13.94
N GLY A 6 -0.52 7.78 13.81
CA GLY A 6 0.33 7.77 12.63
C GLY A 6 -0.31 7.01 11.48
N ARG A 7 0.01 7.45 10.26
CA ARG A 7 -0.45 6.80 9.01
C ARG A 7 0.77 6.34 8.22
N LEU A 8 0.76 5.08 7.80
CA LEU A 8 1.72 4.51 6.86
C LEU A 8 1.04 4.35 5.50
N LEU A 9 1.65 4.94 4.48
CA LEU A 9 1.27 4.75 3.08
C LEU A 9 2.42 4.09 2.35
N LEU A 10 2.17 2.94 1.72
CA LEU A 10 3.15 2.21 0.95
C LEU A 10 2.57 1.87 -0.43
N ALA A 11 3.23 2.33 -1.49
CA ALA A 11 2.89 2.00 -2.87
C ALA A 11 4.00 1.14 -3.47
N ASP A 12 3.63 -0.04 -3.98
CA ASP A 12 4.55 -0.98 -4.64
C ASP A 12 3.75 -1.89 -5.59
N LEU A 13 4.45 -2.78 -6.30
CA LEU A 13 3.85 -3.82 -7.12
C LEU A 13 2.84 -4.64 -6.32
N SER A 14 1.66 -4.86 -6.89
CA SER A 14 0.53 -5.51 -6.22
C SER A 14 0.86 -6.81 -5.46
N PRO A 15 1.71 -7.73 -5.97
CA PRO A 15 2.07 -8.94 -5.23
C PRO A 15 2.84 -8.66 -3.92
N ARG A 16 3.73 -7.66 -3.91
CA ARG A 16 4.49 -7.26 -2.72
C ARG A 16 3.58 -6.62 -1.69
N VAL A 17 2.72 -5.71 -2.13
CA VAL A 17 1.73 -5.05 -1.27
C VAL A 17 0.83 -6.07 -0.56
N ARG A 18 0.36 -7.10 -1.27
CA ARG A 18 -0.41 -8.20 -0.66
C ARG A 18 0.40 -8.97 0.39
N ARG A 19 1.69 -9.20 0.14
CA ARG A 19 2.59 -9.85 1.09
C ARG A 19 2.79 -9.00 2.35
N TYR A 20 2.93 -7.68 2.21
CA TYR A 20 3.04 -6.77 3.35
C TYR A 20 1.74 -6.74 4.16
N ALA A 21 0.59 -6.61 3.50
CA ALA A 21 -0.70 -6.63 4.17
C ALA A 21 -0.93 -7.94 4.93
N ALA A 22 -0.60 -9.09 4.32
CA ALA A 22 -0.71 -10.40 4.97
C ALA A 22 0.25 -10.53 6.16
N HIS A 23 1.47 -9.99 6.06
CA HIS A 23 2.44 -10.03 7.15
C HIS A 23 2.05 -9.13 8.32
N LEU A 24 1.50 -7.95 8.03
CA LEU A 24 1.08 -6.98 9.05
C LEU A 24 -0.27 -7.33 9.68
N GLY A 25 -1.09 -8.15 9.01
CA GLY A 25 -2.44 -8.51 9.46
C GLY A 25 -3.40 -7.34 9.56
N ALA A 26 -3.03 -6.17 9.01
CA ALA A 26 -3.74 -4.91 9.14
C ALA A 26 -3.56 -4.04 7.90
N GLY A 27 -4.46 -3.06 7.76
CA GLY A 27 -4.45 -2.08 6.68
C GLY A 27 -5.39 -2.39 5.52
N THR A 28 -5.62 -1.37 4.69
CA THR A 28 -6.46 -1.46 3.50
C THR A 28 -5.58 -1.45 2.24
N VAL A 29 -5.88 -2.35 1.31
CA VAL A 29 -5.18 -2.43 0.02
C VAL A 29 -6.10 -1.91 -1.08
N ARG A 30 -5.64 -0.92 -1.84
CA ARG A 30 -6.35 -0.42 -3.02
C ARG A 30 -5.45 -0.42 -4.26
N GLY A 31 -6.01 -0.73 -5.42
CA GLY A 31 -5.30 -0.58 -6.69
C GLY A 31 -5.11 0.89 -7.06
N LEU A 32 -3.95 1.25 -7.60
CA LEU A 32 -3.69 2.61 -8.09
C LEU A 32 -3.96 2.79 -9.58
N GLY A 33 -4.06 1.69 -10.33
CA GLY A 33 -4.37 1.69 -11.77
C GLY A 33 -3.26 2.30 -12.65
N PRO A 34 -3.44 2.28 -13.99
CA PRO A 34 -2.41 2.71 -14.93
C PRO A 34 -2.04 4.19 -14.82
N ALA A 35 -3.00 5.05 -14.45
CA ALA A 35 -2.79 6.49 -14.32
C ALA A 35 -1.85 6.89 -13.16
N SER A 36 -1.50 5.95 -12.28
CA SER A 36 -0.48 6.17 -11.25
C SER A 36 0.93 6.27 -11.81
N TRP A 37 1.15 5.79 -13.04
CA TRP A 37 2.41 5.91 -13.73
C TRP A 37 2.44 7.20 -14.56
N TYR A 38 3.55 7.93 -14.45
CA TYR A 38 3.91 8.93 -15.45
C TYR A 38 4.61 8.24 -16.62
N GLY A 39 3.84 7.52 -17.47
CA GLY A 39 4.34 6.72 -18.60
C GLY A 39 4.26 5.20 -18.38
N GLY A 40 5.06 4.41 -19.12
CA GLY A 40 5.24 2.96 -18.88
C GLY A 40 6.06 2.68 -17.61
N PRO A 41 5.98 1.49 -16.98
CA PRO A 41 5.76 0.17 -17.60
C PRO A 41 4.35 -0.43 -17.38
N TRP A 42 3.39 0.34 -16.85
CA TRP A 42 1.99 -0.07 -16.60
C TRP A 42 1.85 -1.35 -15.76
N LEU A 43 2.84 -1.65 -14.93
CA LEU A 43 2.77 -2.78 -14.01
C LEU A 43 1.67 -2.52 -12.96
N PRO A 44 0.97 -3.57 -12.49
CA PRO A 44 -0.01 -3.43 -11.43
C PRO A 44 0.65 -2.89 -10.15
N VAL A 45 0.23 -1.68 -9.75
CA VAL A 45 0.64 -1.05 -8.50
C VAL A 45 -0.57 -0.99 -7.57
N SER A 46 -0.35 -1.31 -6.31
CA SER A 46 -1.32 -1.15 -5.24
C SER A 46 -0.74 -0.25 -4.15
N MET A 47 -1.62 0.35 -3.37
CA MET A 47 -1.27 1.08 -2.17
C MET A 47 -1.83 0.34 -0.97
N LEU A 48 -0.98 0.14 0.03
CA LEU A 48 -1.34 -0.28 1.36
C LEU A 48 -1.38 0.96 2.26
N GLU A 49 -2.47 1.10 2.98
CA GLU A 49 -2.68 2.12 3.98
C GLU A 49 -2.89 1.46 5.34
N LEU A 50 -2.04 1.81 6.32
CA LEU A 50 -2.25 1.48 7.73
C LEU A 50 -2.42 2.76 8.53
N ARG A 51 -3.31 2.68 9.51
CA ARG A 51 -3.44 3.69 10.55
C ARG A 51 -3.25 2.99 11.88
N GLU A 52 -2.42 3.57 12.73
CA GLU A 52 -2.32 3.12 14.10
C GLU A 52 -3.44 3.79 14.88
N ASP A 53 -4.44 2.99 15.27
CA ASP A 53 -5.47 3.45 16.19
C ASP A 53 -4.79 3.64 17.56
N GLY A 54 -4.77 4.89 18.01
CA GLY A 54 -4.15 5.30 19.28
C GLY A 54 -5.02 4.99 20.48
#